data_AF-A0A9X5YWN9-F1
#
_entry.id   AF-A0A9X5YWN9-F1
#
_cell.length_a   1.000
_cell.length_b   1.000
_cell.length_c   1.000
_cell.angle_alpha   90.00
_cell.angle_beta   90.00
_cell.angle_gamma   90.00
#
_symmetry.space_group_name_H-M   'P 1'
#
loop_
_entity.id
_entity.type
_entity.pdbx_description
1 polymer ?
#
loop_
_entity_poly.entity_id
_entity_poly.type
_entity_poly.pdbx_seq_one_letter_code
_entity_poly.pdbx_strand_id
1 'polypeptide(L)'
;MTLPFQATRRDPRMDARPATWTEEIQTEPIARAHETHHAVERPAGAERLAEPGRAAEPWYTAESVPRRPVAREASATTVRTRLWGAALVAGFAVIAAIQPGPEARPPTQPAWADVAAAVSLGLLAVAVTALLAGRRWGLGPATYGGAGLVALCALCPAWQHHQVGGWWVAQSLISTVMLGGSVALRARPDGAATRRVSVAGAGR
;
A
#
# COMPACT_ATOMS: atom_id res chain seq x y z
N MET A 1 -4.34 -45.64 34.88
CA MET A 1 -3.33 -44.80 35.55
C MET A 1 -3.82 -43.38 35.41
N THR A 2 -4.45 -42.84 36.47
CA THR A 2 -5.29 -41.65 36.41
C THR A 2 -4.63 -40.57 37.25
N LEU A 3 -4.22 -39.46 36.63
CA LEU A 3 -3.56 -38.36 37.35
C LEU A 3 -4.62 -37.45 38.00
N PRO A 4 -4.41 -36.98 39.23
CA PRO A 4 -5.35 -36.11 39.92
C PRO A 4 -5.30 -34.67 39.39
N PHE A 5 -6.49 -34.11 39.15
CA PHE A 5 -6.75 -32.72 38.82
C PHE A 5 -6.48 -31.84 40.05
N GLN A 6 -5.43 -31.02 40.03
CA GLN A 6 -5.21 -30.00 41.06
C GLN A 6 -5.91 -28.70 40.68
N ALA A 7 -6.98 -28.39 41.40
CA ALA A 7 -7.66 -27.09 41.34
C ALA A 7 -6.81 -26.03 42.06
N THR A 8 -6.15 -25.14 41.30
CA THR A 8 -5.46 -23.98 41.87
C THR A 8 -6.48 -22.92 42.31
N ARG A 9 -6.51 -22.66 43.61
CA ARG A 9 -7.24 -21.59 44.31
C ARG A 9 -6.86 -20.23 43.69
N ARG A 10 -7.83 -19.49 43.14
CA ARG A 10 -7.65 -18.07 42.78
C ARG A 10 -7.64 -17.23 44.05
N ASP A 11 -6.59 -16.42 44.20
CA ASP A 11 -6.46 -15.41 45.25
C ASP A 11 -7.25 -14.14 44.86
N PRO A 12 -8.26 -13.70 45.65
CA PRO A 12 -9.08 -12.55 45.32
C PRO A 12 -8.59 -11.29 46.06
N ARG A 13 -7.38 -10.82 45.77
CA ARG A 13 -6.92 -9.49 46.21
C ARG A 13 -6.01 -8.85 45.16
N MET A 14 -6.64 -8.20 44.19
CA MET A 14 -6.01 -7.09 43.47
C MET A 14 -6.81 -5.84 43.79
N ASP A 15 -6.26 -5.09 44.74
CA ASP A 15 -6.74 -3.79 45.17
C ASP A 15 -6.74 -2.82 43.98
N ALA A 16 -7.94 -2.34 43.67
CA ALA A 16 -8.15 -1.26 42.72
C ALA A 16 -7.55 0.04 43.27
N ARG A 17 -6.51 0.55 42.61
CA ARG A 17 -6.16 1.97 42.67
C ARG A 17 -6.60 2.64 41.38
N PRO A 18 -7.51 3.62 41.41
CA PRO A 18 -7.74 4.47 40.24
C PRO A 18 -6.55 5.41 40.09
N ALA A 19 -5.74 5.20 39.06
CA ALA A 19 -4.74 6.16 38.64
C ALA A 19 -5.46 7.28 37.87
N THR A 20 -5.78 8.37 38.57
CA THR A 20 -6.19 9.63 37.95
C THR A 20 -4.97 10.28 37.30
N TRP A 21 -4.67 9.90 36.05
CA TRP A 21 -3.76 10.65 35.19
C TRP A 21 -4.57 11.73 34.47
N THR A 22 -4.69 12.89 35.09
CA THR A 22 -4.98 14.14 34.38
C THR A 22 -3.70 14.63 33.75
N GLU A 23 -3.37 14.08 32.58
CA GLU A 23 -2.31 14.61 31.73
C GLU A 23 -2.86 15.88 31.06
N GLU A 24 -2.45 17.02 31.62
CA GLU A 24 -2.64 18.35 31.08
C GLU A 24 -1.89 18.43 29.74
N ILE A 25 -2.58 18.07 28.65
CA ILE A 25 -2.06 18.25 27.29
C ILE A 25 -1.99 19.75 27.03
N GLN A 26 -0.81 20.32 27.28
CA GLN A 26 -0.42 21.63 26.78
C GLN A 26 -0.44 21.61 25.26
N THR A 27 -1.56 22.04 24.67
CA THR A 27 -1.62 22.42 23.26
C THR A 27 -0.88 23.75 23.08
N GLU A 28 0.40 23.70 22.74
CA GLU A 28 1.05 24.87 22.14
C GLU A 28 0.42 25.16 20.77
N PRO A 29 0.02 26.42 20.50
CA PRO A 29 -0.46 26.80 19.18
C PRO A 29 0.73 26.88 18.22
N ILE A 30 0.80 25.94 17.27
CA ILE A 30 1.68 26.03 16.09
C ILE A 30 1.16 27.17 15.21
N ALA A 31 1.54 28.40 15.60
CA ALA A 31 1.42 29.58 14.80
C ALA A 31 2.58 29.63 13.79
N ARG A 32 2.22 29.91 12.53
CA ARG A 32 3.07 30.49 11.48
C ARG A 32 4.30 29.69 11.06
N ALA A 33 4.18 29.04 9.90
CA ALA A 33 5.29 28.98 8.96
C ALA A 33 4.79 29.21 7.53
N HIS A 34 4.97 30.46 7.09
CA HIS A 34 5.43 30.82 5.75
C HIS A 34 4.60 30.38 4.53
N GLU A 35 3.55 31.17 4.35
CA GLU A 35 3.25 31.88 3.11
C GLU A 35 4.53 32.27 2.30
N THR A 36 4.79 31.57 1.20
CA THR A 36 5.55 32.11 0.05
C THR A 36 4.77 31.79 -1.21
N HIS A 37 3.80 32.65 -1.48
CA HIS A 37 3.21 32.82 -2.80
C HIS A 37 4.30 33.29 -3.76
N HIS A 38 4.90 32.38 -4.51
CA HIS A 38 5.57 32.77 -5.76
C HIS A 38 4.50 33.18 -6.76
N ALA A 39 4.26 34.48 -6.82
CA ALA A 39 3.60 35.13 -7.93
C ALA A 39 4.37 34.78 -9.21
N VAL A 40 3.80 33.87 -10.00
CA VAL A 40 4.23 33.68 -11.38
C VAL A 40 3.69 34.90 -12.14
N GLU A 41 4.56 35.89 -12.31
CA GLU A 41 4.36 37.00 -13.22
C GLU A 41 4.03 36.43 -14.60
N ARG A 42 2.77 36.62 -14.99
CA ARG A 42 2.28 36.31 -16.32
C ARG A 42 2.80 37.43 -17.23
N PRO A 43 3.67 37.16 -18.21
CA PRO A 43 4.09 38.21 -19.13
C PRO A 43 2.87 38.68 -19.91
N ALA A 44 2.42 39.89 -19.57
CA ALA A 44 1.51 40.70 -20.36
C ALA A 44 2.29 41.20 -21.57
N GLY A 45 2.16 40.54 -22.72
CA GLY A 45 2.92 40.94 -23.89
C GLY A 45 2.94 39.91 -24.99
N ALA A 46 1.76 39.50 -25.47
CA ALA A 46 1.63 38.92 -26.80
C ALA A 46 0.21 39.20 -27.29
N GLU A 47 -0.04 40.48 -27.59
CA GLU A 47 -1.00 40.87 -28.63
C GLU A 47 -0.59 40.14 -29.90
N ARG A 48 -1.16 38.95 -30.05
CA ARG A 48 -1.03 38.17 -31.27
C ARG A 48 -1.93 38.87 -32.27
N LEU A 49 -1.30 39.75 -33.05
CA LEU A 49 -1.86 40.36 -34.26
C LEU A 49 -2.68 39.29 -34.99
N ALA A 50 -3.98 39.53 -35.09
CA ALA A 50 -4.86 38.75 -35.92
C ALA A 50 -4.39 38.92 -37.36
N GLU A 51 -3.74 37.90 -37.93
CA GLU A 51 -3.50 37.84 -39.37
C GLU A 51 -4.86 37.71 -40.08
N PRO A 52 -5.29 38.72 -40.85
CA PRO A 52 -6.44 38.59 -41.71
C PRO A 52 -5.97 37.98 -43.03
N GLY A 53 -6.42 36.76 -43.35
CA GLY A 53 -6.38 36.29 -44.74
C GLY A 53 -5.72 34.94 -45.03
N ARG A 54 -5.65 34.00 -44.08
CA ARG A 54 -5.42 32.61 -44.48
C ARG A 54 -6.72 32.03 -45.00
N ALA A 55 -6.89 32.08 -46.33
CA ALA A 55 -7.96 31.42 -47.04
C ALA A 55 -8.08 29.96 -46.55
N ALA A 56 -9.26 29.61 -46.08
CA ALA A 56 -9.58 28.27 -45.63
C ALA A 56 -9.40 27.30 -46.82
N GLU A 57 -8.38 26.46 -46.79
CA GLU A 57 -8.25 25.37 -47.76
C GLU A 57 -9.41 24.38 -47.58
N PRO A 58 -10.26 24.14 -48.61
CA PRO A 58 -11.52 23.42 -48.43
C PRO A 58 -11.47 21.88 -48.42
N TRP A 59 -10.33 21.21 -48.29
CA TRP A 59 -10.29 19.78 -48.66
C TRP A 59 -9.48 18.83 -47.76
N TYR A 60 -9.18 19.21 -46.52
CA TYR A 60 -8.85 18.19 -45.51
C TYR A 60 -10.14 17.56 -44.98
N THR A 61 -10.72 16.62 -45.74
CA THR A 61 -11.59 15.62 -45.14
C THR A 61 -10.72 14.85 -44.16
N ALA A 62 -10.74 15.25 -42.90
CA ALA A 62 -10.17 14.50 -41.80
C ALA A 62 -10.89 13.16 -41.80
N GLU A 63 -10.34 12.22 -42.56
CA GLU A 63 -10.69 10.82 -42.52
C GLU A 63 -10.59 10.47 -41.04
N SER A 64 -11.75 10.17 -40.45
CA SER A 64 -11.91 10.04 -39.01
C SER A 64 -11.14 8.80 -38.61
N VAL A 65 -9.83 8.96 -38.39
CA VAL A 65 -8.95 7.88 -37.94
C VAL A 65 -9.66 7.25 -36.76
N PRO A 66 -10.08 5.97 -36.85
CA PRO A 66 -10.87 5.36 -35.81
C PRO A 66 -10.12 5.51 -34.51
N ARG A 67 -10.63 6.34 -33.59
CA ARG A 67 -10.05 6.49 -32.26
C ARG A 67 -10.15 5.11 -31.62
N ARG A 68 -9.04 4.36 -31.65
CA ARG A 68 -8.94 3.09 -30.94
C ARG A 68 -9.36 3.32 -29.49
N PRO A 69 -10.08 2.38 -28.88
CA PRO A 69 -10.74 2.59 -27.60
C PRO A 69 -9.72 2.65 -26.44
N VAL A 70 -9.06 3.80 -26.28
CA VAL A 70 -8.13 4.08 -25.18
C VAL A 70 -8.81 3.92 -23.82
N ALA A 71 -10.13 4.10 -23.76
CA ALA A 71 -10.94 3.95 -22.56
C ALA A 71 -10.97 2.51 -21.99
N ARG A 72 -10.84 1.47 -22.83
CA ARG A 72 -11.02 0.07 -22.39
C ARG A 72 -9.79 -0.48 -21.65
N GLU A 73 -8.59 -0.06 -22.04
CA GLU A 73 -7.33 -0.53 -21.43
C GLU A 73 -7.08 0.11 -20.05
N ALA A 74 -7.45 1.39 -19.88
CA ALA A 74 -7.38 2.07 -18.58
C ALA A 74 -8.28 1.39 -17.52
N SER A 75 -9.43 0.86 -17.95
CA SER A 75 -10.35 0.13 -17.08
C SER A 75 -9.76 -1.19 -16.57
N ALA A 76 -9.14 -1.99 -17.45
CA ALA A 76 -8.60 -3.30 -17.08
C ALA A 76 -7.46 -3.22 -16.04
N THR A 77 -6.55 -2.24 -16.19
CA THR A 77 -5.46 -2.03 -15.21
C THR A 77 -6.01 -1.56 -13.87
N THR A 78 -7.02 -0.69 -13.88
CA THR A 78 -7.69 -0.23 -12.65
C THR A 78 -8.38 -1.38 -11.92
N VAL A 79 -9.15 -2.21 -12.64
CA VAL A 79 -9.85 -3.38 -12.07
C VAL A 79 -8.85 -4.34 -11.44
N ARG A 80 -7.78 -4.69 -12.17
CA ARG A 80 -6.72 -5.57 -11.65
C ARG A 80 -6.05 -5.01 -10.39
N THR A 81 -5.81 -3.70 -10.35
CA THR A 81 -5.21 -3.03 -9.19
C THR A 81 -6.14 -3.12 -7.97
N ARG A 82 -7.44 -2.90 -8.16
CA ARG A 82 -8.46 -3.03 -7.10
C ARG A 82 -8.61 -4.46 -6.60
N LEU A 83 -8.64 -5.44 -7.52
CA LEU A 83 -8.70 -6.87 -7.18
C LEU A 83 -7.48 -7.28 -6.34
N TRP A 84 -6.29 -6.77 -6.68
CA TRP A 84 -5.11 -7.01 -5.85
C TRP A 84 -5.23 -6.37 -4.47
N GLY A 85 -5.72 -5.13 -4.38
CA GLY A 85 -6.03 -4.49 -3.09
C GLY A 85 -6.98 -5.33 -2.23
N ALA A 86 -8.04 -5.88 -2.82
CA ALA A 86 -8.97 -6.78 -2.14
C ALA A 86 -8.31 -8.10 -1.71
N ALA A 87 -7.43 -8.67 -2.55
CA ALA A 87 -6.67 -9.86 -2.21
C ALA A 87 -5.72 -9.64 -1.02
N LEU A 88 -5.08 -8.47 -0.93
CA LEU A 88 -4.25 -8.10 0.23
C LEU A 88 -5.07 -8.02 1.52
N VAL A 89 -6.27 -7.42 1.46
CA VAL A 89 -7.20 -7.38 2.61
C VAL A 89 -7.60 -8.79 3.04
N ALA A 90 -7.98 -9.64 2.09
CA ALA A 90 -8.35 -11.03 2.38
C ALA A 90 -7.18 -11.81 2.99
N GLY A 91 -5.97 -11.68 2.43
CA GLY A 91 -4.77 -12.32 2.97
C GLY A 91 -4.47 -11.85 4.40
N PHE A 92 -4.55 -10.55 4.67
CA PHE A 92 -4.35 -10.00 6.00
C PHE A 92 -5.42 -10.50 7.00
N ALA A 93 -6.70 -10.53 6.58
CA ALA A 93 -7.78 -11.05 7.42
C ALA A 93 -7.57 -12.53 7.78
N VAL A 94 -7.08 -13.35 6.84
CA VAL A 94 -6.72 -14.75 7.13
C VAL A 94 -5.57 -14.83 8.13
N ILE A 95 -4.50 -14.05 7.96
CA ILE A 95 -3.37 -13.98 8.91
C ILE A 95 -3.87 -13.66 10.32
N ALA A 96 -4.75 -12.65 10.44
CA ALA A 96 -5.32 -12.23 11.72
C ALA A 96 -6.23 -13.30 12.34
N ALA A 97 -7.01 -14.01 11.52
CA ALA A 97 -7.92 -15.06 12.00
C ALA A 97 -7.20 -16.32 12.50
N ILE A 98 -6.04 -16.65 11.94
CA ILE A 98 -5.24 -17.81 12.37
C ILE A 98 -4.21 -17.47 13.45
N GLN A 99 -4.04 -16.19 13.79
CA GLN A 99 -3.09 -15.78 14.80
C GLN A 99 -3.57 -16.27 16.17
N PRO A 100 -2.70 -16.91 16.97
CA PRO A 100 -3.01 -17.20 18.37
C PRO A 100 -3.39 -15.92 19.11
N GLY A 101 -4.17 -16.05 20.19
CA GLY A 101 -4.51 -14.92 21.04
C GLY A 101 -3.26 -14.16 21.52
N PRO A 102 -3.39 -12.87 21.87
CA PRO A 102 -2.26 -12.06 22.29
C PRO A 102 -1.56 -12.69 23.49
N GLU A 103 -0.29 -13.05 23.31
CA GLU A 103 0.60 -13.49 24.37
C GLU A 103 1.46 -12.30 24.84
N ALA A 104 1.96 -12.38 26.07
CA ALA A 104 2.92 -11.38 26.55
C ALA A 104 4.18 -11.42 25.66
N ARG A 105 4.73 -10.24 25.37
CA ARG A 105 5.98 -10.12 24.60
C ARG A 105 7.09 -10.97 25.27
N PRO A 106 7.76 -11.87 24.53
CA PRO A 106 8.89 -12.60 25.07
C PRO A 106 10.03 -11.65 25.47
N PRO A 107 10.77 -11.94 26.55
CA PRO A 107 11.90 -11.10 26.96
C PRO A 107 13.03 -11.05 25.92
N THR A 108 13.07 -12.04 25.02
CA THR A 108 14.02 -12.20 23.91
C THR A 108 13.65 -11.39 22.67
N GLN A 109 12.41 -10.90 22.55
CA GLN A 109 11.99 -10.11 21.39
C GLN A 109 12.55 -8.69 21.50
N PRO A 110 13.32 -8.19 20.53
CA PRO A 110 13.86 -6.84 20.57
C PRO A 110 12.79 -5.79 20.27
N ALA A 111 12.91 -4.59 20.87
CA ALA A 111 11.88 -3.54 20.75
C ALA A 111 11.67 -3.05 19.31
N TRP A 112 12.71 -3.13 18.47
CA TRP A 112 12.60 -2.75 17.07
C TRP A 112 11.67 -3.68 16.28
N ALA A 113 11.42 -4.92 16.74
CA ALA A 113 10.52 -5.85 16.06
C ALA A 113 9.08 -5.32 16.06
N ASP A 114 8.64 -4.71 17.16
CA ASP A 114 7.31 -4.09 17.28
C ASP A 114 7.19 -2.90 16.31
N VAL A 115 8.25 -2.09 16.21
CA VAL A 115 8.33 -0.97 15.27
C VAL A 115 8.30 -1.47 13.83
N ALA A 116 9.06 -2.51 13.50
CA ALA A 116 9.08 -3.10 12.16
C ALA A 116 7.72 -3.68 11.77
N ALA A 117 7.02 -4.33 12.71
CA ALA A 117 5.67 -4.82 12.52
C ALA A 117 4.69 -3.66 12.25
N ALA A 118 4.71 -2.62 13.09
CA ALA A 118 3.86 -1.44 12.93
C ALA A 118 4.10 -0.74 11.58
N VAL A 119 5.35 -0.56 11.17
CA VAL A 119 5.72 0.03 9.87
C VAL A 119 5.22 -0.84 8.71
N SER A 120 5.40 -2.15 8.80
CA SER A 120 4.95 -3.10 7.75
C SER A 120 3.43 -3.05 7.58
N LEU A 121 2.68 -3.03 8.69
CA LEU A 121 1.23 -2.91 8.69
C LEU A 121 0.77 -1.55 8.16
N GLY A 122 1.44 -0.47 8.56
CA GLY A 122 1.15 0.88 8.04
C GLY A 122 1.35 0.96 6.52
N LEU A 123 2.42 0.38 5.99
CA LEU A 123 2.67 0.29 4.56
C LEU A 123 1.59 -0.52 3.82
N LEU A 124 1.15 -1.64 4.40
CA LEU A 124 0.04 -2.43 3.84
C LEU A 124 -1.29 -1.68 3.87
N ALA A 125 -1.58 -0.93 4.93
CA ALA A 125 -2.78 -0.09 5.00
C ALA A 125 -2.77 0.99 3.91
N VAL A 126 -1.63 1.70 3.74
CA VAL A 126 -1.44 2.68 2.65
C VAL A 126 -1.59 2.02 1.29
N ALA A 127 -1.01 0.82 1.12
CA ALA A 127 -1.10 0.06 -0.12
C ALA A 127 -2.56 -0.28 -0.47
N VAL A 128 -3.31 -0.85 0.49
CA VAL A 128 -4.71 -1.24 0.30
C VAL A 128 -5.54 -0.03 -0.11
N THR A 129 -5.45 1.09 0.62
CA THR A 129 -6.20 2.31 0.30
C THR A 129 -5.88 2.82 -1.11
N ALA A 130 -4.60 2.88 -1.46
CA ALA A 130 -4.17 3.32 -2.79
C ALA A 130 -4.68 2.37 -3.89
N LEU A 131 -4.55 1.05 -3.70
CA LEU A 131 -4.92 0.04 -4.69
C LEU A 131 -6.45 -0.03 -4.89
N LEU A 132 -7.24 0.07 -3.82
CA LEU A 132 -8.70 0.15 -3.90
C LEU A 132 -9.16 1.46 -4.59
N ALA A 133 -8.42 2.55 -4.41
CA ALA A 133 -8.60 3.78 -5.18
C ALA A 133 -8.12 3.67 -6.65
N GLY A 134 -7.63 2.49 -7.08
CA GLY A 134 -7.14 2.25 -8.45
C GLY A 134 -5.76 2.83 -8.72
N ARG A 135 -5.01 3.21 -7.67
CA ARG A 135 -3.70 3.84 -7.79
C ARG A 135 -2.58 2.79 -7.80
N ARG A 136 -1.92 2.66 -8.95
CA ARG A 136 -0.85 1.68 -9.17
C ARG A 136 0.38 1.91 -8.28
N TRP A 137 0.62 3.13 -7.80
CA TRP A 137 1.73 3.42 -6.88
C TRP A 137 1.60 2.66 -5.54
N GLY A 138 0.40 2.21 -5.17
CA GLY A 138 0.16 1.37 -3.99
C GLY A 138 0.91 0.03 -4.02
N LEU A 139 1.35 -0.44 -5.20
CA LEU A 139 2.20 -1.63 -5.32
C LEU A 139 3.57 -1.47 -4.66
N GLY A 140 4.09 -0.23 -4.54
CA GLY A 140 5.33 0.06 -3.85
C GLY A 140 5.25 -0.24 -2.35
N PRO A 141 4.36 0.44 -1.61
CA PRO A 141 4.08 0.13 -0.20
C PRO A 141 3.68 -1.34 0.02
N ALA A 142 2.90 -1.96 -0.88
CA ALA A 142 2.56 -3.38 -0.78
C ALA A 142 3.80 -4.29 -0.79
N THR A 143 4.78 -3.97 -1.64
CA THR A 143 6.05 -4.71 -1.74
C THR A 143 6.85 -4.59 -0.44
N TYR A 144 7.04 -3.36 0.07
CA TYR A 144 7.82 -3.15 1.29
C TYR A 144 7.14 -3.69 2.55
N GLY A 145 5.82 -3.50 2.67
CA GLY A 145 5.04 -4.08 3.77
C GLY A 145 5.05 -5.61 3.73
N GLY A 146 4.89 -6.22 2.56
CA GLY A 146 5.01 -7.67 2.39
C GLY A 146 6.42 -8.20 2.71
N ALA A 147 7.47 -7.49 2.30
CA ALA A 147 8.84 -7.86 2.64
C ALA A 147 9.10 -7.81 4.15
N GLY A 148 8.58 -6.78 4.83
CA GLY A 148 8.64 -6.67 6.29
C GLY A 148 7.92 -7.82 7.00
N LEU A 149 6.73 -8.21 6.55
CA LEU A 149 6.02 -9.39 7.10
C LEU A 149 6.79 -10.69 6.90
N VAL A 150 7.37 -10.92 5.71
CA VAL A 150 8.19 -12.11 5.44
C VAL A 150 9.43 -12.14 6.34
N ALA A 151 10.12 -11.01 6.49
CA ALA A 151 11.30 -10.90 7.34
C ALA A 151 10.96 -11.17 8.81
N LEU A 152 9.85 -10.61 9.30
CA LEU A 152 9.36 -10.86 10.67
C LEU A 152 9.03 -12.35 10.85
N CYS A 153 8.26 -12.96 9.93
CA CYS A 153 7.93 -14.39 9.99
C CYS A 153 9.19 -15.26 10.04
N ALA A 154 10.23 -14.95 9.26
CA ALA A 154 11.49 -15.69 9.26
C ALA A 154 12.27 -15.57 10.58
N LEU A 155 12.14 -14.44 11.29
CA LEU A 155 12.82 -14.20 12.57
C LEU A 155 12.04 -14.70 13.78
N CYS A 156 10.73 -14.92 13.66
CA CYS A 156 9.87 -15.38 14.75
C CYS A 156 10.41 -16.60 15.54
N PRO A 157 10.99 -17.65 14.90
CA PRO A 157 11.55 -18.78 15.64
C PRO A 157 12.75 -18.40 16.52
N ALA A 158 13.55 -17.41 16.12
CA ALA A 158 14.75 -17.00 16.85
C ALA A 158 14.42 -16.34 18.20
N TRP A 159 13.22 -15.76 18.33
CA TRP A 159 12.79 -15.10 19.57
C TRP A 159 11.93 -15.99 20.47
N GLN A 160 11.69 -17.25 20.08
CA GLN A 160 10.74 -18.14 20.78
C GLN A 160 9.34 -17.53 20.94
N HIS A 161 9.02 -16.50 20.16
CA HIS A 161 7.73 -15.81 20.15
C HIS A 161 6.63 -16.69 19.57
N HIS A 162 7.02 -17.67 18.75
CA HIS A 162 6.12 -18.49 17.99
C HIS A 162 6.72 -19.88 17.80
N GLN A 163 6.03 -20.91 18.28
CA GLN A 163 6.38 -22.30 17.98
C GLN A 163 6.21 -22.52 16.46
N VAL A 164 7.21 -23.13 15.81
CA VAL A 164 7.10 -23.52 14.40
C VAL A 164 5.93 -24.50 14.28
N GLY A 165 4.85 -24.05 13.67
CA GLY A 165 3.59 -24.78 13.58
C GLY A 165 2.77 -24.39 12.36
N GLY A 166 1.60 -25.02 12.19
CA GLY A 166 0.77 -24.85 10.99
C GLY A 166 0.39 -23.39 10.71
N TRP A 167 0.09 -22.61 11.75
CA TRP A 167 -0.29 -21.21 11.61
C TRP A 167 0.90 -20.34 11.14
N TRP A 168 2.13 -20.60 11.62
CA TRP A 168 3.36 -19.90 11.18
C TRP A 168 3.65 -20.18 9.70
N VAL A 169 3.50 -21.44 9.26
CA VAL A 169 3.66 -21.82 7.84
C VAL A 169 2.64 -21.07 6.99
N ALA A 170 1.38 -21.04 7.41
CA ALA A 170 0.33 -20.32 6.70
C ALA A 170 0.60 -18.81 6.61
N GLN A 171 1.01 -18.15 7.70
CA GLN A 171 1.38 -16.73 7.68
C GLN A 171 2.56 -16.44 6.75
N SER A 172 3.58 -17.31 6.77
CA SER A 172 4.76 -17.20 5.91
C SER A 172 4.40 -17.33 4.43
N LEU A 173 3.55 -18.30 4.09
CA LEU A 173 3.08 -18.50 2.71
C LEU A 173 2.24 -17.32 2.23
N ILE A 174 1.28 -16.86 3.03
CA ILE A 174 0.43 -15.71 2.67
C ILE A 174 1.29 -14.46 2.47
N SER A 175 2.20 -14.17 3.40
CA SER A 175 3.11 -13.02 3.30
C SER A 175 4.00 -13.09 2.05
N THR A 176 4.49 -14.29 1.71
CA THR A 176 5.29 -14.53 0.50
C THR A 176 4.46 -14.30 -0.77
N VAL A 177 3.21 -14.75 -0.80
CA VAL A 177 2.29 -14.51 -1.93
C VAL A 177 1.98 -13.03 -2.08
N MET A 178 1.74 -12.31 -0.98
CA MET A 178 1.51 -10.86 -0.98
C MET A 178 2.74 -10.10 -1.51
N LEU A 179 3.95 -10.48 -1.09
CA LEU A 179 5.19 -9.91 -1.60
C LEU A 179 5.37 -10.22 -3.10
N GLY A 180 5.34 -11.50 -3.47
CA GLY A 180 5.58 -11.96 -4.84
C GLY A 180 4.56 -11.41 -5.83
N GLY A 181 3.28 -11.41 -5.47
CA GLY A 181 2.22 -10.82 -6.28
C GLY A 181 2.39 -9.31 -6.50
N SER A 182 2.81 -8.58 -5.46
CA SER A 182 3.07 -7.14 -5.55
C SER A 182 4.27 -6.83 -6.45
N VAL A 183 5.37 -7.58 -6.32
CA VAL A 183 6.55 -7.46 -7.20
C VAL A 183 6.18 -7.79 -8.65
N ALA A 184 5.49 -8.90 -8.88
CA ALA A 184 5.08 -9.33 -10.22
C ALA A 184 4.16 -8.31 -10.90
N LEU A 185 3.19 -7.75 -10.16
CA LEU A 185 2.30 -6.71 -10.68
C LEU A 185 3.03 -5.39 -10.94
N ARG A 186 4.03 -5.05 -10.13
CA ARG A 186 4.86 -3.85 -10.32
C ARG A 186 5.76 -3.96 -11.55
N ALA A 187 6.32 -5.14 -11.81
CA ALA A 187 7.21 -5.39 -12.94
C ALA A 187 6.50 -5.40 -14.31
N ARG A 188 5.17 -5.57 -14.35
CA ARG A 188 4.41 -5.54 -15.61
C ARG A 188 4.48 -4.16 -16.25
N PRO A 189 4.79 -4.03 -17.54
CA PRO A 189 4.70 -2.73 -18.22
C PRO A 189 3.24 -2.26 -18.23
N ASP A 190 3.03 -0.96 -18.05
CA ASP A 190 1.74 -0.36 -18.39
C ASP A 190 1.55 -0.51 -19.89
N GLY A 191 0.53 -1.25 -20.32
CA GLY A 191 0.31 -1.66 -21.72
C GLY A 191 0.25 -0.51 -22.75
N ALA A 192 0.29 0.74 -22.29
CA ALA A 192 0.37 1.93 -23.12
C ALA A 192 1.75 2.17 -23.77
N ALA A 193 2.85 1.67 -23.18
CA ALA A 193 4.21 2.07 -23.60
C ALA A 193 4.80 1.29 -24.78
N THR A 194 4.26 0.12 -25.12
CA THR A 194 4.86 -0.77 -26.13
C THR A 194 4.33 -0.59 -27.54
N ARG A 195 3.31 0.25 -27.76
CA ARG A 195 2.90 0.65 -29.11
C ARG A 195 3.73 1.85 -29.59
N ARG A 196 5.06 1.72 -29.53
CA ARG A 196 5.94 2.58 -30.31
C ARG A 196 5.76 2.17 -31.76
N VAL A 197 4.84 2.91 -32.38
CA VAL A 197 4.75 3.23 -33.80
C VAL A 197 6.01 2.80 -34.56
N SER A 198 5.97 1.58 -35.10
CA SER A 198 6.85 1.17 -36.20
C SER A 198 6.35 1.91 -37.45
N VAL A 199 6.60 3.22 -37.51
CA VAL A 199 6.60 3.99 -38.75
C VAL A 199 8.07 4.16 -39.11
N ALA A 200 8.67 3.05 -39.52
CA ALA A 200 9.96 3.04 -40.15
C ALA A 200 9.83 2.12 -41.36
N GLY A 201 9.92 2.69 -42.56
CA GLY A 201 10.07 1.93 -43.79
C GLY A 201 8.91 2.00 -44.79
N ALA A 202 8.26 3.14 -44.97
CA ALA A 202 7.65 3.48 -46.25
C ALA A 202 8.49 4.60 -46.87
N GLY A 203 9.47 4.21 -47.68
CA GLY A 203 10.41 5.12 -48.35
C GLY A 203 11.77 4.43 -48.45
N ARG A 204 12.25 3.99 -49.61
CA ARG A 204 11.88 4.28 -51.00
C ARG A 204 12.12 3.06 -51.86
#